data_AF-A0A0J5IJH0-F1
#
_entry.id   AF-A0A0J5IJH0-F1
#
_cell.length_a   1.000
_cell.length_b   1.000
_cell.length_c   1.000
_cell.angle_alpha   90.00
_cell.angle_beta   90.00
_cell.angle_gamma   90.00
#
_symmetry.space_group_name_H-M   'P 1'
#
loop_
_entity.id
_entity.type
_entity.pdbx_description
1 polymer ?
#
loop_
_entity_poly.entity_id
_entity_poly.type
_entity_poly.pdbx_seq_one_letter_code
_entity_poly.pdbx_strand_id
1 'polypeptide(L)'
;PCDMLMIMPTRLATEVNGNSGLLKGIATAAQFYDGQYGMEWPLGHHVRWERRNVSSLTVRFDSPWSPPSAELMGELSSVFDCEIRHWYSESSGQLKGYDCYDQCEHVDSGNGQSGRENRPALYLVNEEKRNVNLPVPAIAVGQ
;
A
#
# COMPACT_ATOMS: atom_id res chain seq x y z
N PRO A 1 -2.59 -5.70 15.87
CA PRO A 1 -1.56 -5.01 15.06
C PRO A 1 -2.21 -4.45 13.79
N CYS A 2 -1.63 -3.42 13.18
CA CYS A 2 -2.27 -2.72 12.05
C CYS A 2 -3.64 -2.16 12.44
N ASP A 3 -3.68 -1.33 13.48
CA ASP A 3 -4.89 -0.57 13.86
C ASP A 3 -5.07 0.59 12.88
N MET A 4 -6.07 0.51 12.02
CA MET A 4 -6.27 1.47 10.93
C MET A 4 -6.95 2.76 11.38
N LEU A 5 -7.52 2.80 12.59
CA LEU A 5 -8.03 4.05 13.20
C LEU A 5 -6.89 5.04 13.50
N MET A 6 -5.66 4.54 13.59
CA MET A 6 -4.45 5.37 13.73
C MET A 6 -4.02 6.02 12.42
N ILE A 7 -4.55 5.56 11.28
CA ILE A 7 -4.20 6.04 9.94
C ILE A 7 -5.25 7.05 9.47
N MET A 8 -6.52 6.64 9.46
CA MET A 8 -7.64 7.54 9.25
C MET A 8 -8.50 7.59 10.51
N PRO A 9 -8.83 8.78 11.03
CA PRO A 9 -9.52 8.89 12.30
C PRO A 9 -11.00 8.50 12.17
N THR A 10 -11.50 7.83 13.22
CA THR A 10 -12.93 7.63 13.42
C THR A 10 -13.63 8.89 13.95
N ARG A 11 -14.94 8.81 14.18
CA ARG A 11 -15.78 9.89 14.70
C ARG A 11 -16.33 9.54 16.08
N LEU A 12 -16.22 10.46 17.02
CA LEU A 12 -16.70 10.28 18.40
C LEU A 12 -18.15 9.79 18.48
N ALA A 13 -19.06 10.41 17.71
CA ALA A 13 -20.47 10.03 17.72
C ALA A 13 -20.69 8.58 17.23
N THR A 14 -19.93 8.16 16.20
CA THR A 14 -19.95 6.78 15.68
C THR A 14 -19.45 5.80 16.73
N GLU A 15 -18.31 6.10 17.38
CA GLU A 15 -17.73 5.23 18.42
C GLU A 15 -18.66 5.08 19.62
N VAL A 16 -19.28 6.18 20.06
CA VAL A 16 -20.26 6.15 21.16
C VAL A 16 -21.52 5.37 20.77
N ASN A 17 -21.95 5.48 19.50
CA ASN A 17 -23.10 4.71 19.00
C ASN A 17 -22.78 3.20 18.92
N GLY A 18 -21.52 2.85 18.66
CA GLY A 18 -21.07 1.48 18.43
C GLY A 18 -21.93 0.80 17.37
N ASN A 19 -22.27 -0.46 17.60
CA ASN A 19 -23.22 -1.21 16.77
C ASN A 19 -24.63 -1.31 17.38
N SER A 20 -24.94 -0.45 18.37
CA SER A 20 -26.18 -0.55 19.15
C SER A 20 -27.36 0.18 18.51
N GLY A 21 -27.11 1.18 17.67
CA GLY A 21 -28.16 2.07 17.15
C GLY A 21 -28.76 3.02 18.19
N LEU A 22 -28.07 3.24 19.32
CA LEU A 22 -28.47 4.14 20.40
C LEU A 22 -28.73 5.58 19.92
N LEU A 23 -27.85 6.10 19.07
CA LEU A 23 -27.92 7.45 18.53
C LEU A 23 -28.63 7.43 17.16
N LYS A 24 -29.92 7.76 17.15
CA LYS A 24 -30.73 7.80 15.93
C LYS A 24 -30.15 8.79 14.90
N GLY A 25 -30.05 8.35 13.65
CA GLY A 25 -29.52 9.15 12.55
C GLY A 25 -27.99 9.19 12.48
N ILE A 26 -27.29 8.59 13.45
CA ILE A 26 -25.84 8.38 13.40
C ILE A 26 -25.57 6.95 12.88
N ALA A 27 -24.60 6.82 11.98
CA ALA A 27 -24.16 5.52 11.48
C ALA A 27 -23.67 4.63 12.63
N THR A 28 -23.83 3.32 12.50
CA THR A 28 -23.14 2.39 13.41
C THR A 28 -21.65 2.36 13.10
N ALA A 29 -20.84 1.86 14.04
CA ALA A 29 -19.42 1.65 13.85
C ALA A 29 -19.14 0.80 12.61
N ALA A 30 -19.83 -0.34 12.46
CA ALA A 30 -19.66 -1.22 11.29
C ALA A 30 -19.98 -0.49 9.96
N GLN A 31 -21.08 0.27 9.90
CA GLN A 31 -21.44 1.04 8.70
C GLN A 31 -20.43 2.12 8.37
N PHE A 32 -19.94 2.84 9.39
CA PHE A 32 -18.93 3.86 9.20
C PHE A 32 -17.59 3.24 8.76
N TYR A 33 -17.20 2.12 9.36
CA TYR A 33 -15.95 1.45 9.03
C TYR A 33 -15.95 0.86 7.62
N ASP A 34 -17.06 0.24 7.22
CA ASP A 34 -17.24 -0.25 5.85
C ASP A 34 -17.11 0.88 4.83
N GLY A 35 -17.77 2.02 5.07
CA GLY A 35 -17.68 3.18 4.18
C GLY A 35 -16.33 3.90 4.19
N GLN A 36 -15.65 3.96 5.33
CA GLN A 36 -14.40 4.72 5.49
C GLN A 36 -13.16 3.89 5.13
N TYR A 37 -13.09 2.65 5.60
CA TYR A 37 -11.93 1.77 5.47
C TYR A 37 -12.14 0.64 4.45
N GLY A 38 -13.35 0.49 3.90
CA GLY A 38 -13.69 -0.62 2.99
C GLY A 38 -13.94 -1.96 3.70
N MET A 39 -14.00 -1.96 5.03
CA MET A 39 -14.25 -3.17 5.82
C MET A 39 -14.84 -2.84 7.20
N GLU A 40 -15.70 -3.71 7.69
CA GLU A 40 -16.34 -3.56 9.01
C GLU A 40 -15.37 -3.72 10.20
N TRP A 41 -14.20 -4.31 9.97
CA TRP A 41 -13.21 -4.60 11.02
C TRP A 41 -11.84 -4.04 10.59
N PRO A 42 -11.53 -2.78 10.94
CA PRO A 42 -10.34 -2.05 10.49
C PRO A 42 -9.06 -2.48 11.25
N LEU A 43 -8.81 -3.78 11.29
CA LEU A 43 -7.71 -4.43 12.00
C LEU A 43 -7.11 -5.56 11.15
N GLY A 44 -5.78 -5.69 11.19
CA GLY A 44 -5.10 -6.81 10.57
C GLY A 44 -5.17 -8.08 11.42
N HIS A 45 -5.62 -9.20 10.82
CA HIS A 45 -5.57 -10.54 11.42
C HIS A 45 -4.38 -11.34 10.90
N HIS A 46 -3.89 -12.32 11.67
CA HIS A 46 -2.73 -13.16 11.31
C HIS A 46 -1.51 -12.38 10.76
N VAL A 47 -1.24 -11.21 11.35
CA VAL A 47 -0.22 -10.29 10.87
C VAL A 47 1.16 -10.93 10.94
N ARG A 48 1.84 -10.99 9.80
CA ARG A 48 3.22 -11.42 9.64
C ARG A 48 3.98 -10.32 8.91
N TRP A 49 5.23 -10.10 9.32
CA TRP A 49 6.06 -9.09 8.70
C TRP A 49 7.50 -9.59 8.56
N GLU A 50 8.18 -9.05 7.55
CA GLU A 50 9.57 -9.35 7.25
C GLU A 50 10.24 -8.05 6.80
N ARG A 51 11.37 -7.71 7.42
CA ARG A 51 12.24 -6.62 6.95
C ARG A 51 13.38 -7.23 6.14
N ARG A 52 13.33 -7.09 4.81
CA ARG A 52 14.33 -7.68 3.90
C ARG A 52 15.62 -6.88 3.84
N ASN A 53 15.52 -5.56 3.95
CA ASN A 53 16.66 -4.64 3.98
C ASN A 53 16.26 -3.35 4.74
N VAL A 54 17.17 -2.39 4.81
CA VAL A 54 16.95 -1.15 5.57
C VAL A 54 15.74 -0.38 5.05
N SER A 55 15.46 -0.41 3.75
CA SER A 55 14.42 0.38 3.08
C SER A 55 13.18 -0.42 2.67
N SER A 56 13.00 -1.65 3.13
CA SER A 56 11.90 -2.52 2.69
C SER A 56 11.31 -3.32 3.84
N LEU A 57 10.00 -3.14 4.03
CA LEU A 57 9.16 -3.90 4.93
C LEU A 57 8.08 -4.61 4.10
N THR A 58 7.95 -5.91 4.28
CA THR A 58 6.82 -6.68 3.75
C THR A 58 5.89 -7.01 4.90
N VAL A 59 4.62 -6.63 4.77
CA VAL A 59 3.57 -6.95 5.74
C VAL A 59 2.52 -7.81 5.04
N ARG A 60 2.04 -8.86 5.73
CA ARG A 60 0.97 -9.74 5.28
C ARG A 60 -0.03 -9.87 6.42
N PHE A 61 -1.30 -9.71 6.14
CA PHE A 61 -2.37 -9.88 7.10
C PHE A 61 -3.63 -10.30 6.36
N ASP A 62 -4.57 -10.87 7.10
CA ASP A 62 -5.89 -11.21 6.63
C ASP A 62 -6.86 -10.09 7.05
N SER A 63 -7.74 -9.67 6.14
CA SER A 63 -8.91 -8.85 6.42
C SER A 63 -10.19 -9.64 6.12
N PRO A 64 -11.31 -9.37 6.80
CA PRO A 64 -12.57 -10.03 6.49
C PRO A 64 -13.13 -9.55 5.14
N TRP A 65 -13.42 -10.49 4.25
CA TRP A 65 -14.23 -10.38 3.01
C TRP A 65 -13.71 -9.46 1.90
N SER A 66 -12.96 -8.41 2.24
CA SER A 66 -12.47 -7.43 1.28
C SER A 66 -11.15 -6.84 1.76
N PRO A 67 -10.27 -6.40 0.83
CA PRO A 67 -9.08 -5.67 1.18
C PRO A 67 -9.44 -4.30 1.76
N PRO A 68 -8.49 -3.64 2.44
CA PRO A 68 -8.63 -2.23 2.80
C PRO A 68 -8.95 -1.35 1.57
N SER A 69 -9.74 -0.29 1.79
CA SER A 69 -10.09 0.68 0.74
C SER A 69 -8.87 1.36 0.15
N ALA A 70 -8.99 1.81 -1.10
CA ALA A 70 -7.92 2.53 -1.79
C ALA A 70 -7.57 3.83 -1.05
N GLU A 71 -8.57 4.51 -0.49
CA GLU A 71 -8.40 5.72 0.32
C GLU A 71 -7.55 5.44 1.57
N LEU A 72 -7.83 4.34 2.29
CA LEU A 72 -7.04 3.95 3.46
C LEU A 72 -5.60 3.62 3.06
N MET A 73 -5.40 2.91 1.96
CA MET A 73 -4.07 2.55 1.47
C MET A 73 -3.27 3.76 0.99
N GLY A 74 -3.94 4.73 0.35
CA GLY A 74 -3.39 6.03 0.03
C GLY A 74 -2.95 6.79 1.28
N GLU A 75 -3.84 6.97 2.26
CA GLU A 75 -3.51 7.65 3.52
C GLU A 75 -2.36 6.96 4.27
N LEU A 76 -2.32 5.63 4.26
CA LEU A 76 -1.22 4.86 4.85
C LEU A 76 0.13 5.20 4.20
N SER A 77 0.17 5.38 2.87
CA SER A 77 1.38 5.73 2.14
C SER A 77 1.91 7.12 2.54
N SER A 78 1.01 8.08 2.76
CA SER A 78 1.33 9.45 3.17
C SER A 78 1.75 9.53 4.64
N VAL A 79 0.99 8.92 5.55
CA VAL A 79 1.28 8.92 6.99
C VAL A 79 2.69 8.39 7.29
N PHE A 80 3.14 7.40 6.53
CA PHE A 80 4.46 6.80 6.68
C PHE A 80 5.51 7.25 5.66
N ASP A 81 5.17 8.20 4.78
CA ASP A 81 6.07 8.75 3.74
C ASP A 81 6.76 7.64 2.92
N CYS A 82 5.94 6.71 2.37
CA CYS A 82 6.45 5.53 1.69
C CYS A 82 5.58 5.07 0.52
N GLU A 83 6.21 4.38 -0.43
CA GLU A 83 5.51 3.64 -1.50
C GLU A 83 4.90 2.35 -0.93
N ILE A 84 3.61 2.15 -1.17
CA ILE A 84 2.88 0.93 -0.81
C ILE A 84 2.51 0.15 -2.06
N ARG A 85 3.06 -1.06 -2.14
CA ARG A 85 2.74 -2.04 -3.18
C ARG A 85 1.81 -3.08 -2.57
N HIS A 86 0.53 -2.99 -2.92
CA HIS A 86 -0.54 -3.73 -2.28
C HIS A 86 -0.98 -4.89 -3.18
N TRP A 87 -0.76 -6.13 -2.74
CA TRP A 87 -1.35 -7.31 -3.35
C TRP A 87 -2.41 -7.88 -2.42
N TYR A 88 -3.58 -8.20 -2.99
CA TYR A 88 -4.67 -8.82 -2.25
C TYR A 88 -5.26 -9.98 -3.04
N SER A 89 -5.78 -10.96 -2.32
CA SER A 89 -6.46 -12.12 -2.88
C SER A 89 -7.33 -12.79 -1.83
N GLU A 90 -8.53 -13.20 -2.21
CA GLU A 90 -9.40 -14.07 -1.41
C GLU A 90 -9.20 -15.55 -1.77
N SER A 91 -9.50 -16.45 -0.82
CA SER A 91 -9.44 -17.90 -1.00
C SER A 91 -10.29 -18.44 -2.17
N SER A 92 -11.42 -17.79 -2.48
CA SER A 92 -12.28 -18.14 -3.61
C SER A 92 -11.65 -17.80 -4.97
N GLY A 93 -10.65 -16.92 -4.99
CA GLY A 93 -10.02 -16.39 -6.19
C GLY A 93 -10.86 -15.38 -6.99
N GLN A 94 -12.10 -15.09 -6.56
CA GLN A 94 -12.97 -14.10 -7.21
C GLN A 94 -12.46 -12.67 -7.05
N LEU A 95 -11.86 -12.39 -5.89
CA LEU A 95 -11.24 -11.11 -5.59
C LEU A 95 -9.72 -11.29 -5.52
N LYS A 96 -9.00 -10.67 -6.46
CA LYS A 96 -7.55 -10.55 -6.43
C LYS A 96 -7.11 -9.34 -7.22
N GLY A 97 -6.00 -8.73 -6.83
CA GLY A 97 -5.50 -7.54 -7.52
C GLY A 97 -4.16 -7.07 -7.02
N TYR A 98 -3.72 -5.98 -7.64
CA TYR A 98 -2.52 -5.25 -7.29
C TYR A 98 -2.75 -3.76 -7.51
N ASP A 99 -2.43 -2.97 -6.50
CA ASP A 99 -2.43 -1.51 -6.56
C ASP A 99 -1.12 -0.97 -5.97
N CYS A 100 -0.73 0.22 -6.43
CA CYS A 100 0.44 0.92 -5.95
C CYS A 100 0.05 2.33 -5.51
N TYR A 101 0.47 2.72 -4.31
CA TYR A 101 0.18 4.01 -3.71
C TYR A 101 1.47 4.72 -3.30
N ASP A 102 1.56 6.02 -3.56
CA ASP A 102 2.66 6.87 -3.12
C ASP A 102 2.13 8.27 -2.79
N GLN A 103 2.46 8.81 -1.62
CA GLN A 103 2.01 10.15 -1.18
C GLN A 103 0.48 10.39 -1.32
N CYS A 104 -0.35 9.45 -0.86
CA CYS A 104 -1.82 9.44 -1.04
C CYS A 104 -2.32 9.27 -2.48
N GLU A 105 -1.45 9.19 -3.49
CA GLU A 105 -1.87 9.00 -4.88
C GLU A 105 -1.88 7.52 -5.26
N HIS A 106 -2.92 7.11 -5.98
CA HIS A 106 -2.96 5.81 -6.63
C HIS A 106 -2.20 5.91 -7.96
N VAL A 107 -1.00 5.32 -8.01
CA VAL A 107 -0.05 5.49 -9.13
C VAL A 107 -0.14 4.39 -10.19
N ASP A 108 -0.58 3.17 -9.82
CA ASP A 108 -0.72 2.05 -10.76
C ASP A 108 -1.70 0.99 -10.24
N SER A 109 -2.50 0.40 -11.13
CA SER A 109 -3.31 -0.79 -10.89
C SER A 109 -2.94 -1.85 -11.91
N GLY A 110 -2.29 -2.92 -11.46
CA GLY A 110 -1.81 -3.99 -12.33
C GLY A 110 -2.74 -5.19 -12.32
N ASN A 111 -2.96 -5.81 -13.50
CA ASN A 111 -3.60 -7.12 -13.58
C ASN A 111 -2.68 -8.23 -13.01
N GLY A 112 -2.58 -8.30 -11.68
CA GLY A 112 -2.21 -9.49 -10.93
C GLY A 112 -0.94 -10.23 -11.37
N GLN A 113 0.13 -9.55 -11.81
CA GLN A 113 1.42 -10.23 -11.96
C GLN A 113 1.96 -10.54 -10.57
N SER A 114 1.83 -11.81 -10.20
CA SER A 114 2.24 -12.39 -8.94
C SER A 114 3.72 -12.13 -8.67
N GLY A 115 4.03 -11.18 -7.78
CA GLY A 115 5.20 -11.20 -6.88
C GLY A 115 6.62 -11.38 -7.44
N ARG A 116 6.83 -11.41 -8.76
CA ARG A 116 8.12 -11.51 -9.42
C ARG A 116 8.04 -10.74 -10.75
N GLU A 117 9.05 -9.92 -11.02
CA GLU A 117 9.39 -9.34 -12.34
C GLU A 117 8.97 -7.93 -12.75
N ASN A 118 8.42 -7.09 -11.87
CA ASN A 118 8.47 -5.63 -12.09
C ASN A 118 9.14 -4.93 -10.91
N ARG A 119 10.46 -4.82 -10.99
CA ARG A 119 11.27 -3.91 -10.16
C ARG A 119 11.64 -2.70 -11.01
N PRO A 120 11.00 -1.52 -10.87
CA PRO A 120 11.77 -0.30 -11.00
C PRO A 120 12.75 -0.30 -9.81
N ALA A 121 14.01 -0.65 -10.07
CA ALA A 121 15.07 -0.46 -9.09
C ALA A 121 15.47 1.01 -9.13
N LEU A 122 15.19 1.74 -8.05
CA LEU A 122 15.74 3.07 -7.82
C LEU A 122 17.24 2.90 -7.54
N TYR A 123 18.07 3.15 -8.55
CA TYR A 123 19.51 3.25 -8.35
C TYR A 123 19.78 4.61 -7.71
N LEU A 124 20.28 4.62 -6.47
CA LEU A 124 20.92 5.81 -5.93
C LEU A 124 22.12 6.11 -6.82
N VAL A 125 22.02 7.18 -7.61
CA VAL A 125 23.15 7.71 -8.36
C VAL A 125 24.08 8.37 -7.34
N ASN A 126 25.03 7.60 -6.81
CA ASN A 126 26.16 8.21 -6.12
C ASN A 126 26.95 9.00 -7.17
N GLU A 127 27.14 10.30 -6.94
CA GLU A 127 27.92 11.18 -7.83
C GLU A 127 29.40 10.81 -7.93
N GLU A 128 29.86 9.75 -7.26
CA GLU A 128 31.27 9.35 -7.19
C GLU A 128 31.77 8.49 -8.38
N LYS A 129 31.03 8.41 -9.49
CA LYS A 129 31.57 7.84 -10.76
C LYS A 129 31.52 8.80 -11.95
N ARG A 130 31.87 10.06 -11.72
CA ARG A 130 32.43 10.92 -12.79
C ARG A 130 33.95 10.91 -12.69
N ASN A 131 34.61 9.83 -13.10
CA ASN A 131 36.01 9.82 -13.55
C ASN A 131 36.45 8.39 -13.86
N VAL A 132 36.25 7.92 -15.09
CA VAL A 132 37.05 6.95 -15.90
C VAL A 132 36.23 6.85 -17.22
N ASN A 133 36.60 7.24 -18.43
CA ASN A 133 37.86 7.50 -19.10
C ASN A 133 37.63 8.48 -20.27
N LEU A 134 38.67 9.25 -20.58
CA LEU A 134 38.81 10.18 -21.70
C LEU A 134 38.62 9.54 -23.10
N PRO A 135 38.35 10.36 -24.15
CA PRO A 135 38.12 9.88 -25.51
C PRO A 135 39.41 9.41 -26.19
N VAL A 136 39.33 8.33 -26.97
CA VAL A 136 40.40 7.90 -27.89
C VAL A 136 39.93 8.16 -29.34
N PRO A 137 40.78 8.68 -30.25
CA PRO A 137 40.35 9.26 -31.52
C PRO A 137 40.05 8.23 -32.62
N ALA A 138 39.37 8.72 -33.66
CA ALA A 138 38.92 8.01 -34.85
C ALA A 138 40.04 7.34 -35.67
N ILE A 139 39.72 6.18 -36.27
CA ILE A 139 40.39 5.68 -37.48
C ILE A 139 39.30 5.34 -38.50
N ALA A 140 39.35 6.03 -39.63
CA ALA A 140 38.59 5.73 -40.84
C ALA A 140 39.26 4.58 -41.60
N VAL A 141 38.48 3.64 -42.13
CA VAL A 141 38.89 2.83 -43.28
C VAL A 141 37.68 2.69 -44.20
N GLY A 142 37.76 3.35 -45.36
CA GLY A 142 37.00 2.96 -46.54
C GLY A 142 37.93 2.26 -47.50
N GLN A 143 37.47 1.18 -48.15
CA GLN A 143 37.19 1.07 -49.58
C GLN A 143 36.38 -0.21 -49.81
#